data_AF-A0A085W306-F1
#
_entry.id   AF-A0A085W306-F1
#
_cell.length_a   1.000
_cell.length_b   1.000
_cell.length_c   1.000
_cell.angle_alpha   90.00
_cell.angle_beta   90.00
_cell.angle_gamma   90.00
#
_symmetry.space_group_name_H-M   'P 1'
#
loop_
_entity.id
_entity.type
_entity.pdbx_description
1 polymer ?
#
loop_
_entity_poly.entity_id
_entity_poly.type
_entity_poly.pdbx_seq_one_letter_code
_entity_poly.pdbx_strand_id
1 'polypeptide(L)'
;MLFASLAGAAEETEAKQFDWPVQAFLLSDVPQIQEPGAVQTQASLRLRSTSDGAQIDAPLQGEVGLGHRLQLESEVEWSREREARTLDRGVSQVGVGVHVGLLESADSGFSLSSGLDGELARPEFSDDQWALYGRLLAFKRVGALGLNAVLRPGFAQTRQQQLEPRAELGLGAAWGSGVLVPMGELHAELGDENTLDAVGGLKLKPGKVVELGAGALVGRQGGEGVYGATTSLILDLGG
;
A
#
# COMPACT_ATOMS: atom_id res chain seq x y z
N MET A 1 53.98 10.01 -1.72
CA MET A 1 52.61 9.98 -1.14
C MET A 1 51.79 11.05 -1.83
N LEU A 2 50.84 10.64 -2.66
CA LEU A 2 49.89 11.51 -3.35
C LEU A 2 48.57 10.73 -3.39
N PHE A 3 47.68 11.00 -2.44
CA PHE A 3 46.31 10.50 -2.49
C PHE A 3 45.52 11.49 -3.34
N ALA A 4 45.22 11.10 -4.58
CA ALA A 4 44.28 11.80 -5.42
C ALA A 4 42.86 11.50 -4.91
N SER A 5 42.16 12.56 -4.52
CA SER A 5 40.75 12.57 -4.15
C SER A 5 39.88 12.13 -5.33
N LEU A 6 39.26 10.96 -5.23
CA LEU A 6 38.12 10.59 -6.06
C LEU A 6 36.87 11.30 -5.52
N ALA A 7 36.77 12.60 -5.82
CA ALA A 7 35.48 13.27 -5.86
C ALA A 7 34.80 12.79 -7.15
N GLY A 8 34.16 11.63 -7.08
CA GLY A 8 33.19 11.23 -8.07
C GLY A 8 32.01 12.18 -7.94
N ALA A 9 31.86 13.08 -8.92
CA ALA A 9 30.61 13.78 -9.13
C ALA A 9 29.54 12.71 -9.37
N ALA A 10 28.78 12.39 -8.32
CA ALA A 10 27.47 11.80 -8.50
C ALA A 10 26.66 12.90 -9.17
N GLU A 11 26.50 12.81 -10.50
CA GLU A 11 25.36 13.45 -11.15
C GLU A 11 24.13 12.95 -10.37
N GLU A 12 23.49 13.84 -9.63
CA GLU A 12 22.14 13.62 -9.14
C GLU A 12 21.28 13.51 -10.40
N THR A 13 21.17 12.28 -10.91
CA THR A 13 20.15 11.93 -11.88
C THR A 13 18.83 12.16 -11.17
N GLU A 14 18.21 13.31 -11.45
CA GLU A 14 16.86 13.65 -11.04
C GLU A 14 15.99 12.40 -11.29
N ALA A 15 15.52 11.78 -10.21
CA ALA A 15 14.78 10.53 -10.31
C ALA A 15 13.53 10.81 -11.12
N LYS A 16 13.51 10.42 -12.40
CA LYS A 16 12.33 10.59 -13.23
C LYS A 16 11.28 9.60 -12.74
N GLN A 17 10.28 10.13 -12.05
CA GLN A 17 9.11 9.37 -11.66
C GLN A 17 8.47 8.77 -12.92
N PHE A 18 8.16 7.47 -12.89
CA PHE A 18 7.44 6.85 -14.00
C PHE A 18 5.93 7.01 -13.80
N ASP A 19 5.23 7.46 -14.84
CA ASP A 19 3.81 7.76 -14.79
C ASP A 19 2.98 6.45 -14.77
N TRP A 20 2.58 5.99 -13.59
CA TRP A 20 1.55 4.96 -13.44
C TRP A 20 0.19 5.66 -13.39
N PRO A 21 -0.75 5.33 -14.28
CA PRO A 21 -1.85 6.23 -14.60
C PRO A 21 -2.80 6.48 -13.42
N VAL A 22 -3.01 5.47 -12.57
CA VAL A 22 -3.94 5.49 -11.43
C VAL A 22 -3.45 4.59 -10.30
N GLN A 23 -3.70 4.91 -9.03
CA GLN A 23 -3.29 4.03 -7.94
C GLN A 23 -4.14 2.76 -7.87
N ALA A 24 -3.56 1.72 -7.28
CA ALA A 24 -4.24 0.45 -7.04
C ALA A 24 -5.45 0.61 -6.10
N PHE A 25 -6.30 -0.42 -6.03
CA PHE A 25 -7.37 -0.52 -5.03
C PHE A 25 -6.93 -1.27 -3.77
N LEU A 26 -6.06 -2.28 -3.89
CA LEU A 26 -5.62 -3.11 -2.77
C LEU A 26 -4.11 -3.06 -2.56
N LEU A 27 -3.31 -2.80 -3.59
CA LEU A 27 -1.86 -2.64 -3.42
C LEU A 27 -1.61 -1.44 -2.52
N SER A 28 -0.90 -1.69 -1.42
CA SER A 28 -0.04 -0.73 -0.74
C SER A 28 0.76 0.04 -1.79
N ASP A 29 0.90 1.35 -1.61
CA ASP A 29 1.34 2.33 -2.60
C ASP A 29 2.47 1.92 -3.55
N VAL A 30 2.52 2.59 -4.70
CA VAL A 30 3.64 2.46 -5.63
C VAL A 30 4.93 2.80 -4.83
N PRO A 31 6.01 2.01 -4.91
CA PRO A 31 7.31 2.20 -4.21
C PRO A 31 7.99 3.56 -4.38
N GLN A 32 7.44 4.42 -5.24
CA GLN A 32 8.02 5.70 -5.53
C GLN A 32 7.89 6.55 -4.27
N ILE A 33 9.04 6.89 -3.71
CA ILE A 33 9.11 7.88 -2.63
C ILE A 33 8.52 9.19 -3.18
N GLN A 34 7.59 9.76 -2.44
CA GLN A 34 7.01 11.06 -2.77
C GLN A 34 8.09 12.13 -2.95
N GLU A 35 7.88 13.03 -3.91
CA GLU A 35 8.79 14.16 -4.13
C GLU A 35 8.95 15.03 -2.86
N PRO A 36 10.06 15.75 -2.69
CA PRO A 36 10.26 16.62 -1.53
C PRO A 36 9.07 17.58 -1.31
N GLY A 37 8.40 17.48 -0.16
CA GLY A 37 7.25 18.31 0.18
C GLY A 37 5.93 17.86 -0.43
N ALA A 38 5.93 16.86 -1.32
CA ALA A 38 4.71 16.27 -1.86
C ALA A 38 3.94 15.54 -0.75
N VAL A 39 2.63 15.77 -0.73
CA VAL A 39 1.71 15.15 0.22
C VAL A 39 0.63 14.43 -0.56
N GLN A 40 0.41 13.18 -0.19
CA GLN A 40 -0.70 12.40 -0.71
C GLN A 40 -1.55 11.86 0.44
N THR A 41 -2.86 11.80 0.24
CA THR A 41 -3.77 11.12 1.15
C THR A 41 -4.71 10.23 0.38
N GLN A 42 -4.92 9.01 0.87
CA GLN A 42 -5.86 8.05 0.32
C GLN A 42 -6.87 7.65 1.38
N ALA A 43 -8.16 7.74 1.05
CA ALA A 43 -9.23 7.16 1.84
C ALA A 43 -9.91 6.07 1.01
N SER A 44 -10.06 4.88 1.57
CA SER A 44 -10.77 3.79 0.90
C SER A 44 -11.89 3.25 1.78
N LEU A 45 -12.86 2.61 1.14
CA LEU A 45 -13.91 1.85 1.80
C LEU A 45 -14.01 0.50 1.11
N ARG A 46 -13.87 -0.57 1.88
CA ARG A 46 -13.98 -1.95 1.44
C ARG A 46 -15.15 -2.60 2.17
N LEU A 47 -16.04 -3.19 1.38
CA LEU A 47 -17.18 -3.95 1.87
C LEU A 47 -16.97 -5.40 1.45
N ARG A 48 -16.86 -6.32 2.41
CA ARG A 48 -16.67 -7.74 2.18
C ARG A 48 -17.83 -8.52 2.79
N SER A 49 -18.34 -9.50 2.05
CA SER A 49 -19.23 -10.53 2.55
C SER A 49 -18.43 -11.82 2.68
N THR A 50 -18.37 -12.35 3.89
CA THR A 50 -17.76 -13.64 4.25
C THR A 50 -18.86 -14.63 4.63
N SER A 51 -18.50 -15.87 4.99
CA SER A 51 -19.49 -16.83 5.48
C SER A 51 -20.02 -16.46 6.87
N ASP A 52 -19.20 -15.80 7.68
CA ASP A 52 -19.50 -15.39 9.06
C ASP A 52 -20.24 -14.05 9.18
N GLY A 53 -20.24 -13.25 8.11
CA GLY A 53 -21.00 -12.00 8.09
C GLY A 53 -20.53 -10.99 7.05
N ALA A 54 -20.79 -9.72 7.36
CA ALA A 54 -20.32 -8.60 6.55
C ALA A 54 -19.26 -7.83 7.32
N GLN A 55 -18.13 -7.58 6.65
CA GLN A 55 -17.02 -6.79 7.14
C GLN A 55 -16.94 -5.48 6.36
N ILE A 56 -16.67 -4.40 7.08
CA ILE A 56 -16.44 -3.07 6.51
C ILE A 56 -15.09 -2.58 7.02
N ASP A 57 -14.17 -2.33 6.09
CA ASP A 57 -12.86 -1.77 6.38
C ASP A 57 -12.76 -0.41 5.68
N ALA A 58 -12.25 0.59 6.38
CA ALA A 58 -12.09 1.94 5.86
C ALA A 58 -10.68 2.45 6.21
N PRO A 59 -9.65 2.04 5.45
CA PRO A 59 -8.30 2.53 5.65
C PRO A 59 -8.18 3.97 5.16
N LEU A 60 -7.47 4.77 5.95
CA LEU A 60 -7.04 6.13 5.65
C LEU A 60 -5.52 6.15 5.72
N GLN A 61 -4.88 6.49 4.61
CA GLN A 61 -3.43 6.55 4.46
C GLN A 61 -3.00 7.97 4.10
N GLY A 62 -1.80 8.34 4.54
CA GLY A 62 -1.18 9.61 4.24
C GLY A 62 0.32 9.47 4.09
N GLU A 63 0.86 10.04 3.03
CA GLU A 63 2.28 9.99 2.67
C GLU A 63 2.85 11.41 2.54
N VAL A 64 4.08 11.60 2.99
CA VAL A 64 4.82 12.86 2.84
C VAL A 64 6.26 12.60 2.43
N GLY A 65 6.69 13.21 1.32
CA GLY A 65 8.07 13.17 0.86
C GLY A 65 8.98 14.09 1.68
N LEU A 66 9.97 13.52 2.35
CA LEU A 66 10.98 14.21 3.17
C LEU A 66 12.32 14.28 2.42
N GLY A 67 12.33 14.93 1.26
CA GLY A 67 13.50 15.00 0.39
C GLY A 67 13.45 13.96 -0.73
N HIS A 68 14.57 13.71 -1.40
CA HIS A 68 14.59 12.94 -2.65
C HIS A 68 14.53 11.41 -2.48
N ARG A 69 14.59 10.92 -1.23
CA ARG A 69 14.68 9.48 -0.94
C ARG A 69 13.97 9.06 0.33
N LEU A 70 13.45 9.97 1.13
CA LEU A 70 12.85 9.65 2.42
C LEU A 70 11.36 9.97 2.36
N GLN A 71 10.53 9.09 2.89
CA GLN A 71 9.08 9.29 3.00
C GLN A 71 8.63 8.92 4.41
N LEU A 72 7.66 9.68 4.90
CA LEU A 72 6.86 9.32 6.07
C LEU A 72 5.50 8.82 5.57
N GLU A 73 5.07 7.69 6.11
CA GLU A 73 3.76 7.09 5.85
C GLU A 73 2.99 7.01 7.18
N SER A 74 1.68 7.17 7.10
CA SER A 74 0.77 6.95 8.22
C SER A 74 -0.49 6.27 7.73
N GLU A 75 -1.01 5.37 8.54
CA GLU A 75 -2.23 4.64 8.25
C GLU A 75 -3.13 4.60 9.48
N VAL A 76 -4.44 4.72 9.25
CA VAL A 76 -5.47 4.48 10.25
C VAL A 76 -6.50 3.58 9.62
N GLU A 77 -6.69 2.40 10.21
CA GLU A 77 -7.73 1.49 9.79
C GLU A 77 -8.92 1.59 10.73
N TRP A 78 -10.10 1.83 10.16
CA TRP A 78 -11.36 1.66 10.86
C TRP A 78 -12.02 0.39 10.34
N SER A 79 -12.36 -0.51 11.24
CA SER A 79 -13.03 -1.76 10.89
C SER A 79 -14.35 -1.89 11.64
N ARG A 80 -15.29 -2.58 11.00
CA ARG A 80 -16.53 -3.04 11.60
C ARG A 80 -16.82 -4.45 11.14
N GLU A 81 -16.84 -5.35 12.10
CA GLU A 81 -17.23 -6.73 11.90
C GLU A 81 -18.65 -6.94 12.42
N ARG A 82 -19.46 -7.64 11.63
CA ARG A 82 -20.81 -8.05 12.04
C ARG A 82 -20.87 -9.56 12.10
N GLU A 83 -20.50 -10.10 13.24
CA GLU A 83 -20.82 -11.48 13.57
C GLU A 83 -22.29 -11.62 14.01
N ALA A 84 -22.80 -12.84 14.02
CA ALA A 84 -24.19 -13.15 14.36
C ALA A 84 -24.63 -12.67 15.78
N ARG A 85 -23.71 -12.29 16.67
CA ARG A 85 -24.01 -11.94 18.08
C ARG A 85 -23.21 -10.78 18.68
N THR A 86 -22.17 -10.29 18.01
CA THR A 86 -21.22 -9.28 18.51
C THR A 86 -20.97 -8.23 17.42
N LEU A 87 -20.88 -6.96 17.84
CA LEU A 87 -20.63 -5.85 16.93
C LEU A 87 -19.41 -5.09 17.43
N ASP A 88 -18.26 -5.44 16.90
CA ASP A 88 -17.03 -4.70 17.14
C ASP A 88 -16.84 -3.69 16.03
N ARG A 89 -16.57 -2.44 16.43
CA ARG A 89 -16.39 -1.31 15.52
C ARG A 89 -15.42 -0.29 16.10
N GLY A 90 -14.72 0.41 15.22
CA GLY A 90 -13.87 1.54 15.57
C GLY A 90 -12.52 1.45 14.88
N VAL A 91 -11.59 2.29 15.32
CA VAL A 91 -10.20 2.26 14.82
C VAL A 91 -9.57 0.94 15.25
N SER A 92 -9.36 0.01 14.32
CA SER A 92 -8.75 -1.30 14.57
C SER A 92 -7.24 -1.16 14.73
N GLN A 93 -6.63 -0.34 13.87
CA GLN A 93 -5.18 -0.19 13.78
C GLN A 93 -4.76 1.25 13.45
N VAL A 94 -3.58 1.64 13.92
CA VAL A 94 -2.84 2.84 13.53
C VAL A 94 -1.42 2.43 13.19
N GLY A 95 -0.94 2.82 12.01
CA GLY A 95 0.41 2.57 11.52
C GLY A 95 1.18 3.87 11.27
N VAL A 96 2.50 3.82 11.47
CA VAL A 96 3.44 4.84 11.01
C VAL A 96 4.67 4.18 10.39
N GLY A 97 5.09 4.67 9.23
CA GLY A 97 6.18 4.11 8.45
C GLY A 97 7.21 5.16 8.09
N VAL A 98 8.50 4.78 8.08
CA VAL A 98 9.57 5.60 7.52
C VAL A 98 10.29 4.79 6.45
N HIS A 99 10.32 5.32 5.23
CA HIS A 99 10.80 4.60 4.05
C HIS A 99 11.91 5.35 3.33
N VAL A 100 12.87 4.60 2.83
CA VAL A 100 13.99 5.09 2.04
C VAL A 100 13.99 4.43 0.66
N GLY A 101 13.99 5.24 -0.39
CA GLY A 101 14.19 4.81 -1.76
C GLY A 101 15.63 4.35 -1.98
N LEU A 102 15.80 3.09 -2.37
CA LEU A 102 17.11 2.47 -2.59
C LEU A 102 17.52 2.53 -4.05
N LEU A 103 16.61 2.15 -4.94
CA LEU A 103 16.81 2.13 -6.38
C LEU A 103 15.57 2.64 -7.07
N GLU A 104 15.76 3.46 -8.09
CA GLU A 104 14.69 3.91 -8.97
C GLU A 104 15.25 4.08 -10.38
N SER A 105 14.51 3.58 -11.37
CA SER A 105 14.88 3.67 -12.77
C SER A 105 13.64 3.83 -13.63
N ALA A 106 13.44 5.03 -14.13
CA ALA A 106 12.35 5.37 -15.06
C ALA A 106 12.37 4.51 -16.33
N ASP A 107 13.58 4.34 -16.90
CA ASP A 107 13.80 3.60 -18.14
C ASP A 107 13.40 2.13 -18.03
N SER A 108 13.68 1.53 -16.87
CA SER A 108 13.27 0.16 -16.60
C SER A 108 11.89 0.07 -15.95
N GLY A 109 11.32 1.16 -15.44
CA GLY A 109 10.09 1.17 -14.65
C GLY A 109 10.22 0.35 -13.35
N PHE A 110 11.41 0.27 -12.78
CA PHE A 110 11.68 -0.49 -11.54
C PHE A 110 12.02 0.45 -10.39
N SER A 111 11.54 0.08 -9.21
CA SER A 111 11.81 0.82 -7.97
C SER A 111 11.83 -0.13 -6.79
N LEU A 112 12.70 0.18 -5.83
CA LEU A 112 12.93 -0.58 -4.61
C LEU A 112 13.10 0.39 -3.45
N SER A 113 12.34 0.18 -2.39
CA SER A 113 12.46 0.91 -1.13
C SER A 113 12.60 -0.05 0.05
N SER A 114 13.10 0.50 1.16
CA SER A 114 13.23 -0.20 2.43
C SER A 114 12.79 0.73 3.56
N GLY A 115 12.24 0.20 4.64
CA GLY A 115 11.78 1.03 5.74
C GLY A 115 11.53 0.27 7.03
N LEU A 116 10.94 0.99 7.97
CA LEU A 116 10.45 0.46 9.24
C LEU A 116 9.01 0.92 9.43
N ASP A 117 8.15 -0.02 9.82
CA ASP A 117 6.74 0.22 10.14
C ASP A 117 6.49 -0.08 11.62
N GLY A 118 5.85 0.85 12.31
CA GLY A 118 5.30 0.65 13.64
C GLY A 118 3.78 0.59 13.56
N GLU A 119 3.20 -0.47 14.10
CA GLU A 119 1.75 -0.68 14.13
C GLU A 119 1.28 -0.72 15.59
N LEU A 120 0.13 -0.10 15.85
CA LEU A 120 -0.61 -0.17 17.11
C LEU A 120 -2.01 -0.66 16.80
N ALA A 121 -2.43 -1.74 17.45
CA ALA A 121 -3.76 -2.31 17.26
C ALA A 121 -4.52 -2.38 18.58
N ARG A 122 -5.84 -2.28 18.50
CA ARG A 122 -6.69 -2.47 19.68
C ARG A 122 -6.76 -3.95 20.06
N PRO A 123 -6.80 -4.29 21.36
CA PRO A 123 -6.82 -5.68 21.82
C PRO A 123 -8.03 -6.48 21.32
N GLU A 124 -9.13 -5.80 20.99
CA GLU A 124 -10.34 -6.43 20.44
C GLU A 124 -10.18 -6.85 18.97
N PHE A 125 -9.17 -6.33 18.26
CA PHE A 125 -8.93 -6.56 16.83
C PHE A 125 -7.63 -7.31 16.54
N SER A 126 -6.68 -7.29 17.47
CA SER A 126 -5.40 -7.97 17.32
C SER A 126 -4.87 -8.43 18.68
N ASP A 127 -4.27 -9.61 18.68
CA ASP A 127 -3.52 -10.13 19.83
C ASP A 127 -2.23 -9.32 20.11
N ASP A 128 -1.70 -8.66 19.08
CA ASP A 128 -0.50 -7.84 19.12
C ASP A 128 -0.85 -6.35 19.15
N GLN A 129 -0.90 -5.79 20.36
CA GLN A 129 -1.26 -4.39 20.58
C GLN A 129 -0.26 -3.40 19.98
N TRP A 130 0.99 -3.84 19.82
CA TRP A 130 2.01 -3.14 19.05
C TRP A 130 2.93 -4.15 18.36
N ALA A 131 3.38 -3.78 17.17
CA ALA A 131 4.36 -4.52 16.39
C ALA A 131 5.30 -3.57 15.64
N LEU A 132 6.53 -4.02 15.39
CA LEU A 132 7.54 -3.33 14.60
C LEU A 132 8.02 -4.25 13.49
N TYR A 133 7.89 -3.79 12.25
CA TYR A 133 8.30 -4.50 11.05
C TYR A 133 9.41 -3.74 10.34
N GLY A 134 10.28 -4.49 9.67
CA GLY A 134 11.01 -3.95 8.53
C GLY A 134 10.10 -3.99 7.32
N ARG A 135 10.36 -3.17 6.32
CA ARG A 135 9.67 -3.23 5.05
C ARG A 135 10.68 -3.27 3.94
N LEU A 136 10.47 -4.17 2.99
CA LEU A 136 11.10 -4.12 1.67
C LEU A 136 9.97 -4.11 0.65
N LEU A 137 9.96 -3.11 -0.22
CA LEU A 137 8.92 -2.95 -1.21
C LEU A 137 9.56 -2.75 -2.58
N ALA A 138 9.23 -3.65 -3.50
CA ALA A 138 9.71 -3.64 -4.87
C ALA A 138 8.52 -3.50 -5.80
N PHE A 139 8.66 -2.69 -6.84
CA PHE A 139 7.70 -2.72 -7.93
C PHE A 139 8.31 -2.53 -9.29
N LYS A 140 7.58 -3.08 -10.27
CA LYS A 140 7.96 -3.11 -11.66
C LYS A 140 6.77 -2.77 -12.54
N ARG A 141 6.94 -1.77 -13.40
CA ARG A 141 6.02 -1.48 -14.50
C ARG A 141 6.46 -2.21 -15.77
N VAL A 142 5.51 -2.85 -16.44
CA VAL A 142 5.69 -3.45 -17.77
C VAL A 142 4.51 -3.05 -18.66
N GLY A 143 4.69 -1.96 -19.42
CA GLY A 143 3.60 -1.39 -20.22
C GLY A 143 2.43 -0.93 -19.33
N ALA A 144 1.26 -1.54 -19.54
CA ALA A 144 0.05 -1.28 -18.77
C ALA A 144 -0.04 -2.08 -17.46
N LEU A 145 0.96 -2.90 -17.15
CA LEU A 145 1.00 -3.76 -15.97
C LEU A 145 1.91 -3.18 -14.89
N GLY A 146 1.51 -3.33 -13.64
CA GLY A 146 2.27 -2.98 -12.45
C GLY A 146 2.35 -4.19 -11.54
N LEU A 147 3.56 -4.54 -11.10
CA LEU A 147 3.80 -5.65 -10.19
C LEU A 147 4.37 -5.10 -8.90
N ASN A 148 3.77 -5.46 -7.76
CA ASN A 148 4.22 -5.09 -6.43
C ASN A 148 4.58 -6.34 -5.63
N ALA A 149 5.67 -6.27 -4.86
CA ALA A 149 6.02 -7.22 -3.84
C ALA A 149 6.46 -6.49 -2.57
N VAL A 150 5.79 -6.77 -1.45
CA VAL A 150 6.11 -6.25 -0.11
C VAL A 150 6.55 -7.40 0.78
N LEU A 151 7.59 -7.19 1.58
CA LEU A 151 8.02 -8.11 2.63
C LEU A 151 8.15 -7.37 3.95
N ARG A 152 7.49 -7.89 4.99
CA ARG A 152 7.50 -7.38 6.36
C ARG A 152 7.94 -8.47 7.35
N PRO A 153 9.25 -8.67 7.59
CA PRO A 153 9.76 -9.85 8.32
C PRO A 153 9.52 -9.86 9.82
N GLY A 154 9.13 -8.72 10.42
CA GLY A 154 8.87 -8.63 11.86
C GLY A 154 10.10 -8.61 12.76
N PHE A 155 10.14 -7.70 13.73
CA PHE A 155 11.28 -7.58 14.65
C PHE A 155 10.90 -7.61 16.12
N ALA A 156 9.78 -7.01 16.50
CA ALA A 156 9.39 -6.89 17.89
C ALA A 156 7.88 -6.68 18.02
N GLN A 157 7.30 -7.14 19.14
CA GLN A 157 5.88 -7.00 19.44
C GLN A 157 5.57 -7.11 20.94
N THR A 158 4.30 -6.91 21.31
CA THR A 158 3.85 -6.91 22.72
C THR A 158 4.08 -8.23 23.44
N ARG A 159 3.80 -9.38 22.79
CA ARG A 159 3.99 -10.71 23.37
C ARG A 159 5.33 -11.30 22.91
N GLN A 160 6.04 -12.04 23.77
CA GLN A 160 7.30 -12.72 23.40
C GLN A 160 7.11 -13.93 22.45
N GLN A 161 6.05 -13.94 21.65
CA GLN A 161 5.92 -14.87 20.54
C GLN A 161 6.71 -14.36 19.34
N GLN A 162 7.11 -15.26 18.47
CA GLN A 162 7.80 -14.90 17.24
C GLN A 162 6.77 -14.27 16.30
N LEU A 163 6.99 -13.02 15.89
CA LEU A 163 6.16 -12.36 14.89
C LEU A 163 6.29 -13.10 13.56
N GLU A 164 5.17 -13.44 12.93
CA GLU A 164 5.20 -14.07 11.61
C GLU A 164 5.56 -13.04 10.53
N PRO A 165 6.42 -13.40 9.57
CA PRO A 165 6.73 -12.52 8.45
C PRO A 165 5.49 -12.38 7.56
N ARG A 166 5.13 -11.15 7.21
CA ARG A 166 4.08 -10.87 6.23
C ARG A 166 4.69 -10.63 4.86
N ALA A 167 4.01 -11.07 3.82
CA ALA A 167 4.39 -10.74 2.44
C ALA A 167 3.16 -10.46 1.60
N GLU A 168 3.23 -9.42 0.78
CA GLU A 168 2.18 -9.07 -0.17
C GLU A 168 2.73 -9.18 -1.59
N LEU A 169 1.90 -9.68 -2.49
CA LEU A 169 2.16 -9.68 -3.91
C LEU A 169 0.94 -9.12 -4.62
N GLY A 170 1.17 -8.31 -5.64
CA GLY A 170 0.06 -8.04 -6.53
C GLY A 170 0.45 -7.59 -7.93
N LEU A 171 -0.57 -7.64 -8.75
CA LEU A 171 -0.51 -7.43 -10.19
C LEU A 171 -1.69 -6.55 -10.57
N GLY A 172 -1.40 -5.30 -10.92
CA GLY A 172 -2.36 -4.35 -11.45
C GLY A 172 -2.26 -4.22 -12.97
N ALA A 173 -3.38 -3.94 -13.61
CA ALA A 173 -3.47 -3.54 -15.00
C ALA A 173 -4.35 -2.29 -15.10
N ALA A 174 -3.87 -1.25 -15.79
CA ALA A 174 -4.61 -0.03 -16.04
C ALA A 174 -4.70 0.23 -17.54
N TRP A 175 -5.92 0.38 -18.07
CA TRP A 175 -6.17 0.50 -19.49
C TRP A 175 -6.44 1.96 -19.89
N GLY A 176 -5.44 2.60 -20.45
CA GLY A 176 -5.51 4.00 -20.91
C GLY A 176 -5.06 5.00 -19.85
N SER A 177 -5.11 6.28 -20.20
CA SER A 177 -4.63 7.41 -19.39
C SER A 177 -5.56 8.63 -19.43
N GLY A 178 -6.82 8.40 -19.82
CA GLY A 178 -7.84 9.44 -19.88
C GLY A 178 -8.42 9.77 -18.50
N VAL A 179 -9.45 10.62 -18.50
CA VAL A 179 -10.20 10.97 -17.28
C VAL A 179 -10.85 9.73 -16.65
N LEU A 180 -11.22 8.73 -17.45
CA LEU A 180 -11.76 7.46 -16.98
C LEU A 180 -10.80 6.33 -17.39
N VAL A 181 -10.34 5.55 -16.41
CA VAL A 181 -9.36 4.47 -16.58
C VAL A 181 -9.93 3.18 -16.02
N PRO A 182 -10.30 2.21 -16.88
CA PRO A 182 -10.56 0.85 -16.43
C PRO A 182 -9.32 0.23 -15.83
N MET A 183 -9.51 -0.53 -14.75
CA MET A 183 -8.42 -1.23 -14.10
C MET A 183 -8.84 -2.57 -13.51
N GLY A 184 -7.88 -3.46 -13.38
CA GLY A 184 -8.01 -4.76 -12.76
C GLY A 184 -6.79 -5.05 -11.92
N GLU A 185 -6.99 -5.79 -10.84
CA GLU A 185 -5.95 -6.04 -9.85
C GLU A 185 -6.11 -7.43 -9.26
N LEU A 186 -4.98 -8.10 -9.05
CA LEU A 186 -4.86 -9.28 -8.22
C LEU A 186 -3.93 -8.94 -7.06
N HIS A 187 -4.34 -9.29 -5.84
CA HIS A 187 -3.58 -9.07 -4.62
C HIS A 187 -3.58 -10.35 -3.80
N ALA A 188 -2.43 -10.73 -3.27
CA ALA A 188 -2.27 -11.86 -2.37
C ALA A 188 -1.47 -11.44 -1.16
N GLU A 189 -1.98 -11.75 0.02
CA GLU A 189 -1.29 -11.55 1.29
C GLU A 189 -0.97 -12.91 1.90
N LEU A 190 0.28 -13.07 2.32
CA LEU A 190 0.79 -14.22 3.04
C LEU A 190 1.08 -13.78 4.48
N GLY A 191 0.46 -14.47 5.43
CA GLY A 191 0.53 -14.17 6.86
C GLY A 191 -0.38 -15.10 7.64
N ASP A 192 -0.93 -14.61 8.76
CA ASP A 192 -1.80 -15.39 9.65
C ASP A 192 -3.05 -15.91 8.93
N GLU A 193 -3.67 -15.07 8.10
CA GLU A 193 -4.73 -15.45 7.18
C GLU A 193 -4.32 -15.14 5.74
N ASN A 194 -4.01 -16.19 4.97
CA ASN A 194 -3.70 -16.01 3.56
C ASN A 194 -4.91 -15.46 2.81
N THR A 195 -4.70 -14.38 2.06
CA THR A 195 -5.72 -13.79 1.20
C THR A 195 -5.33 -13.85 -0.28
N LEU A 196 -6.33 -13.95 -1.14
CA LEU A 196 -6.19 -13.77 -2.58
C LEU A 196 -7.43 -13.04 -3.09
N ASP A 197 -7.26 -11.78 -3.43
CA ASP A 197 -8.31 -10.90 -3.91
C ASP A 197 -8.10 -10.53 -5.38
N ALA A 198 -9.20 -10.46 -6.11
CA ALA A 198 -9.28 -9.92 -7.45
C ALA A 198 -10.27 -8.75 -7.46
N VAL A 199 -9.83 -7.61 -7.98
CA VAL A 199 -10.66 -6.40 -8.11
C VAL A 199 -10.74 -5.99 -9.57
N GLY A 200 -11.95 -5.68 -10.03
CA GLY A 200 -12.20 -5.07 -11.33
C GLY A 200 -13.00 -3.80 -11.14
N GLY A 201 -12.57 -2.69 -11.76
CA GLY A 201 -13.18 -1.39 -11.52
C GLY A 201 -12.81 -0.30 -12.49
N LEU A 202 -13.18 0.92 -12.11
CA LEU A 202 -12.91 2.15 -12.85
C LEU A 202 -12.28 3.18 -11.89
N LYS A 203 -11.32 3.93 -12.42
CA LYS A 203 -10.77 5.13 -11.80
C LYS A 203 -11.15 6.35 -12.61
N LEU A 204 -11.54 7.40 -11.93
CA LEU A 204 -11.87 8.71 -12.47
C LEU A 204 -10.84 9.72 -11.99
N LYS A 205 -10.08 10.30 -12.92
CA LYS A 205 -9.03 11.30 -12.69
C LYS A 205 -9.46 12.62 -13.33
N PRO A 206 -10.36 13.41 -12.70
CA PRO A 206 -10.89 14.66 -13.27
C PRO A 206 -9.82 15.76 -13.40
N GLY A 207 -8.69 15.62 -12.71
CA GLY A 207 -7.56 16.52 -12.77
C GLY A 207 -6.31 15.85 -12.20
N LYS A 208 -5.27 16.64 -11.91
CA LYS A 208 -4.02 16.10 -11.34
C LYS A 208 -4.13 15.76 -9.85
N VAL A 209 -5.00 16.46 -9.14
CA VAL A 209 -5.08 16.45 -7.67
C VAL A 209 -5.99 15.36 -7.12
N VAL A 210 -7.02 14.97 -7.87
CA VAL A 210 -8.07 14.09 -7.36
C VAL A 210 -8.16 12.86 -8.23
N GLU A 211 -8.22 11.70 -7.59
CA GLU A 211 -8.59 10.43 -8.19
C GLU A 211 -9.70 9.78 -7.36
N LEU A 212 -10.71 9.25 -8.05
CA LEU A 212 -11.83 8.52 -7.46
C LEU A 212 -11.84 7.10 -8.03
N GLY A 213 -12.14 6.12 -7.21
CA GLY A 213 -12.21 4.73 -7.64
C GLY A 213 -13.46 4.02 -7.15
N ALA A 214 -13.96 3.11 -7.98
CA ALA A 214 -14.94 2.11 -7.58
C ALA A 214 -14.67 0.78 -8.28
N GLY A 215 -14.79 -0.32 -7.55
CA GLY A 215 -14.55 -1.66 -8.06
C GLY A 215 -15.36 -2.73 -7.34
N ALA A 216 -15.55 -3.86 -8.03
CA ALA A 216 -16.07 -5.08 -7.44
C ALA A 216 -14.90 -5.97 -7.01
N LEU A 217 -15.05 -6.61 -5.86
CA LEU A 217 -14.05 -7.50 -5.27
C LEU A 217 -14.58 -8.92 -5.23
N VAL A 218 -13.73 -9.88 -5.57
CA VAL A 218 -13.96 -11.32 -5.40
C VAL A 218 -12.64 -11.94 -4.97
N GLY A 219 -12.66 -12.80 -3.97
CA GLY A 219 -11.43 -13.35 -3.44
C GLY A 219 -11.63 -14.52 -2.51
N ARG A 220 -10.57 -14.84 -1.78
CA ARG A 220 -10.55 -15.83 -0.73
C ARG A 220 -9.75 -15.34 0.47
N GLN A 221 -10.22 -15.67 1.66
CA GLN A 221 -9.57 -15.39 2.94
C GLN A 221 -9.72 -16.64 3.82
N GLY A 222 -8.62 -17.16 4.38
CA GLY A 222 -8.67 -18.35 5.24
C GLY A 222 -9.24 -19.62 4.55
N GLY A 223 -9.31 -19.63 3.21
CA GLY A 223 -9.94 -20.70 2.42
C GLY A 223 -11.43 -20.46 2.08
N GLU A 224 -12.06 -19.45 2.65
CA GLU A 224 -13.44 -19.07 2.36
C GLU A 224 -13.55 -18.19 1.12
N GLY A 225 -14.72 -18.14 0.49
CA GLY A 225 -14.99 -17.23 -0.62
C GLY A 225 -15.45 -15.88 -0.11
N VAL A 226 -14.87 -14.81 -0.64
CA VAL A 226 -15.21 -13.42 -0.31
C VAL A 226 -15.72 -12.70 -1.55
N TYR A 227 -16.78 -11.92 -1.40
CA TYR A 227 -17.28 -11.03 -2.44
C TYR A 227 -17.55 -9.65 -1.87
N GLY A 228 -17.39 -8.62 -2.67
CA GLY A 228 -17.43 -7.28 -2.14
C GLY A 228 -17.39 -6.16 -3.15
N ALA A 229 -17.23 -4.96 -2.61
CA ALA A 229 -16.99 -3.75 -3.36
C ALA A 229 -15.92 -2.92 -2.66
N THR A 230 -15.21 -2.12 -3.44
CA THR A 230 -14.23 -1.17 -2.94
C THR A 230 -14.45 0.18 -3.60
N THR A 231 -14.22 1.24 -2.85
CA THR A 231 -14.15 2.61 -3.37
C THR A 231 -12.92 3.31 -2.80
N SER A 232 -12.33 4.21 -3.57
CA SER A 232 -11.18 5.01 -3.13
C SER A 232 -11.35 6.48 -3.51
N LEU A 233 -10.75 7.34 -2.70
CA LEU A 233 -10.50 8.75 -2.97
C LEU A 233 -9.03 9.00 -2.68
N ILE A 234 -8.32 9.54 -3.65
CA ILE A 234 -6.92 9.94 -3.50
C ILE A 234 -6.84 11.44 -3.79
N LEU A 235 -6.11 12.12 -2.91
CA LEU A 235 -5.76 13.52 -3.05
C LEU A 235 -4.23 13.61 -3.14
N ASP A 236 -3.74 14.00 -4.32
CA ASP A 236 -2.35 14.36 -4.56
C ASP A 236 -2.22 15.89 -4.47
N LEU A 237 -1.69 16.36 -3.34
CA LEU A 237 -1.62 17.79 -3.03
C LEU A 237 -0.36 18.45 -3.60
N GLY A 238 0.55 17.67 -4.19
CA GLY A 238 1.82 18.15 -4.75
C GLY A 238 2.77 18.77 -3.72
N GLY A 239 3.92 19.23 -4.22
CA GLY A 239 4.97 19.97 -3.50
C GLY A 239 5.41 21.22 -4.25
#